data_AF-A0A953JVC9-F1
#
_entry.id   AF-A0A953JVC9-F1
#
_cell.length_a   1.000
_cell.length_b   1.000
_cell.length_c   1.000
_cell.angle_alpha   90.00
_cell.angle_beta   90.00
_cell.angle_gamma   90.00
#
_symmetry.space_group_name_H-M   'P 1'
#
loop_
_entity.id
_entity.type
_entity.pdbx_description
1 polymer ?
#
loop_
_entity_poly.entity_id
_entity_poly.type
_entity_poly.pdbx_seq_one_letter_code
_entity_poly.pdbx_strand_id
1 'polypeptide(L)'
;MNTLPRVCLLFAFATSVSLAVAQAPPQANPRAAAAADNDQPAPDEAGEAIAADNATGASNEQHVHHHHHFYPVTPPPFYASPPAGNMNPDQGPYAPLPQAGYGGNGGYGGYGGYGRGFWGRGGWGGYGNFSSTAAQGYMQGQAAMTQAAGQYNLMTAEAARQAEAARAAYMQNQMTSVNDYFLEREANSYYRDQEKMAKSPPLTQEQLYQINVARLPKRLRHDQFNVVTGEIYWPDVLMHKDLAAERDELNKLFAERTHDNSGVGSENYHDVQMAVHAMQRKLHDDIKLMEPTEYLAAITYIDSLAFEARFPPSSAAVVTPKPAAADAPADNQ
;
A
#
# COMPACT_ATOMS: atom_id res chain seq x y z
N MET A 1 -31.16 16.02 58.92
CA MET A 1 -29.95 16.77 58.53
C MET A 1 -29.69 16.42 57.07
N ASN A 2 -30.40 16.95 56.06
CA ASN A 2 -30.64 18.34 55.67
C ASN A 2 -29.36 19.14 55.48
N THR A 3 -28.88 19.24 54.23
CA THR A 3 -28.45 20.49 53.56
C THR A 3 -28.11 20.24 52.09
N LEU A 4 -29.05 20.58 51.20
CA LEU A 4 -28.79 20.94 49.79
C LEU A 4 -28.66 22.47 49.72
N PRO A 5 -27.75 23.03 48.89
CA PRO A 5 -27.86 24.43 48.50
C PRO A 5 -28.65 24.55 47.18
N ARG A 6 -29.73 25.33 47.25
CA ARG A 6 -30.31 26.09 46.14
C ARG A 6 -29.26 27.09 45.63
N VAL A 7 -29.33 27.50 44.36
CA VAL A 7 -29.24 28.93 43.93
C VAL A 7 -29.41 29.06 42.40
N CYS A 8 -30.18 30.08 42.03
CA CYS A 8 -30.29 30.83 40.77
C CYS A 8 -31.00 30.25 39.53
N LEU A 9 -32.29 30.61 39.45
CA LEU A 9 -32.95 31.14 38.25
C LEU A 9 -32.21 32.36 37.69
N LEU A 10 -31.91 32.39 36.38
CA LEU A 10 -31.70 33.63 35.61
C LEU A 10 -31.98 33.39 34.11
N PHE A 11 -33.08 33.99 33.67
CA PHE A 11 -33.36 34.68 32.41
C PHE A 11 -32.91 34.13 31.04
N ALA A 12 -33.95 33.96 30.22
CA ALA A 12 -34.04 33.97 28.77
C ALA A 12 -33.01 34.81 27.98
N PHE A 13 -32.51 34.24 26.89
CA PHE A 13 -32.40 34.90 25.58
C PHE A 13 -32.45 33.84 24.48
N ALA A 14 -33.56 33.80 23.74
CA ALA A 14 -33.68 33.05 22.50
C ALA A 14 -33.13 33.93 21.36
N THR A 15 -31.94 33.62 20.86
CA THR A 15 -31.40 34.20 19.63
C THR A 15 -31.53 33.18 18.50
N SER A 16 -32.49 33.46 17.63
CA SER A 16 -32.68 32.81 16.34
C SER A 16 -31.48 33.09 15.44
N VAL A 17 -30.62 32.09 15.21
CA VAL A 17 -29.59 32.15 14.17
C VAL A 17 -30.21 31.65 12.87
N SER A 18 -30.62 32.57 12.01
CA SER A 18 -30.94 32.28 10.61
C SER A 18 -29.63 32.01 9.88
N LEU A 19 -29.38 30.74 9.55
CA LEU A 19 -28.24 30.33 8.73
C LEU A 19 -28.57 30.60 7.25
N ALA A 20 -28.10 31.72 6.72
CA ALA A 20 -28.10 31.99 5.29
C ALA A 20 -27.02 31.12 4.61
N VAL A 21 -27.46 30.12 3.85
CA VAL A 21 -26.60 29.35 2.93
C VAL A 21 -26.26 30.26 1.75
N ALA A 22 -25.08 30.87 1.79
CA ALA A 22 -24.48 31.53 0.63
C ALA A 22 -23.91 30.43 -0.30
N GLN A 23 -24.56 30.23 -1.44
CA GLN A 23 -24.02 29.43 -2.53
C GLN A 23 -22.76 30.11 -3.09
N ALA A 24 -21.61 29.45 -2.93
CA ALA A 24 -20.38 29.84 -3.59
C ALA A 24 -20.48 29.56 -5.11
N PRO A 25 -19.99 30.47 -5.98
CA PRO A 25 -19.95 30.22 -7.41
C PRO A 25 -18.93 29.12 -7.75
N PRO A 26 -19.18 28.32 -8.81
CA PRO A 26 -18.29 27.23 -9.21
C PRO A 26 -16.93 27.80 -9.64
N GLN A 27 -15.86 27.33 -8.99
CA GLN A 27 -14.50 27.66 -9.41
C GLN A 27 -14.18 26.99 -10.75
N ALA A 28 -13.80 27.80 -11.72
CA ALA A 28 -13.31 27.36 -13.02
C ALA A 28 -11.95 26.65 -12.86
N ASN A 29 -11.86 25.48 -13.47
CA ASN A 29 -10.69 24.60 -13.47
C ASN A 29 -9.53 25.23 -14.30
N PRO A 30 -8.35 25.54 -13.72
CA PRO A 30 -7.28 26.27 -14.42
C PRO A 30 -6.44 25.42 -15.40
N ARG A 31 -6.92 24.25 -15.83
CA ARG A 31 -6.11 23.30 -16.62
C ARG A 31 -6.23 23.40 -18.15
N ALA A 32 -6.82 24.47 -18.67
CA ALA A 32 -7.11 24.62 -20.11
C ALA A 32 -6.39 25.79 -20.82
N ALA A 33 -5.31 26.34 -20.26
CA ALA A 33 -4.63 27.53 -20.81
C ALA A 33 -3.11 27.36 -21.02
N ALA A 34 -2.66 26.21 -21.54
CA ALA A 34 -1.25 26.02 -21.91
C ALA A 34 -1.15 25.16 -23.18
N ALA A 35 -1.65 25.67 -24.30
CA ALA A 35 -1.44 25.09 -25.62
C ALA A 35 -1.68 26.13 -26.73
N ALA A 36 -0.85 27.17 -26.79
CA ALA A 36 -0.68 28.01 -27.99
C ALA A 36 0.47 29.00 -27.75
N ASP A 37 1.71 28.56 -27.96
CA ASP A 37 2.75 29.44 -28.51
C ASP A 37 3.95 28.60 -28.95
N ASN A 38 4.14 28.46 -30.25
CA ASN A 38 5.43 28.08 -30.81
C ASN A 38 5.49 28.65 -32.23
N ASP A 39 5.99 29.88 -32.28
CA ASP A 39 6.49 30.55 -33.46
C ASP A 39 7.64 29.73 -34.08
N GLN A 40 7.51 29.42 -35.36
CA GLN A 40 8.61 28.97 -36.22
C GLN A 40 9.35 30.17 -36.79
N PRO A 41 10.69 30.23 -36.71
CA PRO A 41 11.47 31.03 -37.64
C PRO A 41 11.93 30.21 -38.85
N ALA A 42 11.97 30.89 -39.99
CA ALA A 42 12.34 30.41 -41.32
C ALA A 42 13.85 30.14 -41.49
N PRO A 43 14.27 29.49 -42.60
CA PRO A 43 15.67 29.16 -42.88
C PRO A 43 16.26 29.99 -44.03
N ASP A 44 17.39 30.65 -43.74
CA ASP A 44 18.27 31.38 -44.66
C ASP A 44 19.48 31.86 -43.84
N GLU A 45 20.74 31.93 -44.26
CA GLU A 45 21.52 31.51 -45.42
C GLU A 45 23.01 31.56 -44.97
N ALA A 46 23.89 30.82 -45.65
CA ALA A 46 25.33 31.08 -45.80
C ALA A 46 26.30 30.99 -44.59
N GLY A 47 27.03 29.87 -44.54
CA GLY A 47 28.45 29.85 -44.90
C GLY A 47 29.51 30.20 -43.85
N GLU A 48 30.26 29.22 -43.38
CA GLU A 48 31.72 29.33 -43.29
C GLU A 48 32.39 27.95 -43.27
N ALA A 49 33.48 27.84 -44.04
CA ALA A 49 34.24 26.63 -44.27
C ALA A 49 35.39 26.49 -43.27
N ILE A 50 35.64 25.28 -42.75
CA ILE A 50 36.98 24.85 -42.37
C ILE A 50 37.12 23.34 -42.67
N ALA A 51 38.18 23.01 -43.41
CA ALA A 51 38.60 21.68 -43.80
C ALA A 51 39.67 21.12 -42.84
N ALA A 52 39.81 19.78 -42.86
CA ALA A 52 40.82 18.92 -42.21
C ALA A 52 40.73 18.84 -40.68
N ASP A 53 40.81 17.68 -40.01
CA ASP A 53 41.75 16.58 -40.24
C ASP A 53 41.21 15.25 -39.68
N ASN A 54 41.70 14.16 -40.23
CA ASN A 54 41.43 12.78 -39.80
C ASN A 54 42.00 12.52 -38.39
N ALA A 55 41.28 11.72 -37.58
CA ALA A 55 41.74 10.38 -37.16
C ALA A 55 41.11 9.90 -35.85
N THR A 56 40.55 8.69 -35.92
CA THR A 56 40.46 7.68 -34.84
C THR A 56 39.58 8.00 -33.64
N GLY A 57 38.40 7.40 -33.61
CA GLY A 57 37.58 7.32 -32.40
C GLY A 57 36.39 6.41 -32.61
N ALA A 58 36.56 5.13 -32.29
CA ALA A 58 35.47 4.18 -32.18
C ALA A 58 34.47 4.65 -31.11
N SER A 59 33.34 5.21 -31.53
CA SER A 59 32.19 5.45 -30.66
C SER A 59 31.03 4.57 -31.11
N ASN A 60 30.61 3.79 -30.13
CA ASN A 60 29.56 2.80 -30.12
C ASN A 60 28.20 3.48 -30.39
N GLU A 61 27.74 3.46 -31.64
CA GLU A 61 26.36 3.81 -31.98
C GLU A 61 25.44 2.67 -31.54
N GLN A 62 24.95 2.75 -30.30
CA GLN A 62 23.76 2.02 -29.90
C GLN A 62 22.57 2.62 -30.66
N HIS A 63 22.30 2.04 -31.83
CA HIS A 63 21.05 2.17 -32.55
C HIS A 63 19.92 1.65 -31.64
N VAL A 64 19.26 2.55 -30.90
CA VAL A 64 18.04 2.22 -30.16
C VAL A 64 16.92 2.08 -31.17
N HIS A 65 16.83 0.90 -31.79
CA HIS A 65 15.63 0.45 -32.46
C HIS A 65 14.51 0.39 -31.40
N HIS A 66 13.64 1.40 -31.41
CA HIS A 66 12.33 1.31 -30.77
C HIS A 66 11.50 0.27 -31.53
N HIS A 67 11.72 -1.00 -31.21
CA HIS A 67 10.77 -2.05 -31.52
C HIS A 67 9.51 -1.78 -30.70
N HIS A 68 8.52 -1.14 -31.33
CA HIS A 68 7.15 -1.20 -30.87
C HIS A 68 6.70 -2.66 -30.95
N HIS A 69 6.91 -3.41 -29.87
CA HIS A 69 6.24 -4.68 -29.65
C HIS A 69 4.75 -4.39 -29.50
N PHE A 70 4.05 -4.50 -30.63
CA PHE A 70 2.62 -4.75 -30.66
C PHE A 70 2.40 -6.10 -29.97
N TYR A 71 2.14 -6.07 -28.66
CA TYR A 71 1.61 -7.23 -27.98
C TYR A 71 0.26 -7.52 -28.62
N PRO A 72 0.04 -8.72 -29.21
CA PRO A 72 -1.31 -9.11 -29.57
C PRO A 72 -2.12 -9.08 -28.28
N VAL A 73 -3.17 -8.27 -28.26
CA VAL A 73 -4.17 -8.30 -27.18
C VAL A 73 -4.84 -9.66 -27.27
N THR A 74 -4.28 -10.64 -26.56
CA THR A 74 -4.95 -11.91 -26.32
C THR A 74 -6.23 -11.56 -25.57
N PRO A 75 -7.41 -11.95 -26.09
CA PRO A 75 -8.64 -11.77 -25.34
C PRO A 75 -8.48 -12.46 -23.98
N PRO A 76 -8.98 -11.85 -22.88
CA PRO A 76 -8.88 -12.49 -21.57
C PRO A 76 -9.49 -13.90 -21.66
N PRO A 77 -8.90 -14.90 -20.99
CA PRO A 77 -9.48 -16.22 -20.95
C PRO A 77 -10.92 -16.08 -20.45
N PHE A 78 -11.86 -16.67 -21.19
CA PHE A 78 -13.21 -16.91 -20.68
C PHE A 78 -13.05 -17.43 -19.26
N TYR A 79 -13.56 -16.67 -18.28
CA TYR A 79 -13.61 -17.13 -16.91
C TYR A 79 -14.38 -18.45 -16.93
N ALA A 80 -13.64 -19.54 -16.80
CA ALA A 80 -14.21 -20.84 -16.51
C ALA A 80 -15.03 -20.64 -15.24
N SER A 81 -16.32 -20.93 -15.33
CA SER A 81 -17.22 -20.94 -14.18
C SER A 81 -16.54 -21.72 -13.05
N PRO A 82 -16.56 -21.20 -11.80
CA PRO A 82 -15.97 -21.92 -10.70
C PRO A 82 -16.61 -23.31 -10.60
N PRO A 83 -15.83 -24.37 -10.32
CA PRO A 83 -16.39 -25.69 -10.11
C PRO A 83 -17.40 -25.61 -8.97
N ALA A 84 -18.56 -26.26 -9.17
CA ALA A 84 -19.62 -26.37 -8.18
C ALA A 84 -19.11 -27.08 -6.92
N GLY A 85 -18.48 -26.30 -6.03
CA GLY A 85 -18.10 -26.72 -4.69
C GLY A 85 -19.35 -26.79 -3.84
N ASN A 86 -19.71 -28.02 -3.49
CA ASN A 86 -20.60 -28.46 -2.41
C ASN A 86 -21.11 -27.33 -1.48
N MET A 87 -22.17 -26.63 -1.92
CA MET A 87 -22.88 -25.67 -1.08
C MET A 87 -23.75 -26.45 -0.10
N ASN A 88 -23.46 -26.27 1.18
CA ASN A 88 -24.34 -26.66 2.28
C ASN A 88 -25.71 -25.97 2.07
N PRO A 89 -26.83 -26.71 1.92
CA PRO A 89 -28.13 -26.13 1.57
C PRO A 89 -28.78 -25.28 2.68
N ASP A 90 -28.10 -25.03 3.81
CA ASP A 90 -28.70 -24.42 4.99
C ASP A 90 -28.20 -23.00 5.32
N GLN A 91 -27.41 -22.35 4.46
CA GLN A 91 -26.94 -20.97 4.68
C GLN A 91 -27.01 -20.12 3.40
N GLY A 92 -28.16 -19.49 3.17
CA GLY A 92 -28.34 -18.50 2.10
C GLY A 92 -27.77 -17.13 2.48
N PRO A 93 -27.15 -16.37 1.55
CA PRO A 93 -26.66 -15.01 1.80
C PRO A 93 -27.68 -13.99 1.28
N TYR A 94 -28.83 -13.89 1.94
CA TYR A 94 -29.68 -12.70 1.88
C TYR A 94 -30.32 -12.51 3.24
N ALA A 95 -29.68 -11.69 4.08
CA ALA A 95 -30.36 -11.11 5.22
C ALA A 95 -31.43 -10.15 4.68
N PRO A 96 -32.73 -10.39 4.93
CA PRO A 96 -33.77 -9.46 4.54
C PRO A 96 -33.68 -8.19 5.39
N LEU A 97 -33.89 -7.04 4.74
CA LEU A 97 -34.08 -5.75 5.40
C LEU A 97 -35.16 -5.85 6.50
N PRO A 98 -35.03 -5.12 7.62
CA PRO A 98 -36.01 -5.17 8.70
C PRO A 98 -37.35 -4.59 8.22
N GLN A 99 -38.28 -5.49 7.92
CA GLN A 99 -39.66 -5.17 7.64
C GLN A 99 -40.33 -4.78 8.95
N ALA A 100 -40.80 -3.53 9.00
CA ALA A 100 -41.59 -2.99 10.09
C ALA A 100 -42.71 -3.97 10.45
N GLY A 101 -42.74 -4.35 11.73
CA GLY A 101 -43.68 -5.30 12.28
C GLY A 101 -45.12 -4.83 12.10
N TYR A 102 -45.93 -5.72 11.54
CA TYR A 102 -47.30 -5.91 11.99
C TYR A 102 -47.46 -7.39 12.34
N GLY A 103 -47.91 -7.62 13.57
CA GLY A 103 -47.80 -8.88 14.26
C GLY A 103 -48.66 -10.00 13.68
N GLY A 104 -48.12 -11.21 13.83
CA GLY A 104 -48.78 -12.43 14.27
C GLY A 104 -50.14 -12.80 13.69
N ASN A 105 -50.21 -13.97 13.07
CA ASN A 105 -50.75 -15.12 13.79
C ASN A 105 -50.29 -16.43 13.13
N GLY A 106 -49.99 -17.42 13.96
CA GLY A 106 -49.47 -18.72 13.55
C GLY A 106 -50.48 -19.57 12.79
N GLY A 107 -49.97 -20.55 12.06
CA GLY A 107 -50.77 -21.54 11.38
C GLY A 107 -49.90 -22.63 10.77
N TYR A 108 -49.40 -23.52 11.61
CA TYR A 108 -48.94 -24.84 11.19
C TYR A 108 -50.12 -25.61 10.59
N GLY A 109 -49.94 -26.21 9.41
CA GLY A 109 -50.80 -27.29 8.92
C GLY A 109 -51.18 -27.17 7.45
N GLY A 110 -50.94 -28.22 6.68
CA GLY A 110 -51.61 -28.37 5.38
C GLY A 110 -50.90 -29.23 4.35
N TYR A 111 -50.75 -30.52 4.62
CA TYR A 111 -50.68 -31.53 3.56
C TYR A 111 -51.95 -31.48 2.70
N GLY A 112 -51.79 -31.66 1.38
CA GLY A 112 -52.85 -32.15 0.50
C GLY A 112 -53.31 -31.18 -0.59
N GLY A 113 -53.18 -31.59 -1.86
CA GLY A 113 -53.70 -30.78 -2.96
C GLY A 113 -53.46 -31.33 -4.36
N TYR A 114 -53.70 -32.62 -4.60
CA TYR A 114 -53.86 -33.16 -5.95
C TYR A 114 -55.20 -32.67 -6.52
N GLY A 115 -55.17 -31.86 -7.59
CA GLY A 115 -56.35 -31.47 -8.35
C GLY A 115 -55.95 -31.22 -9.81
N ARG A 116 -55.97 -32.25 -10.66
CA ARG A 116 -57.06 -32.52 -11.64
C ARG A 116 -57.47 -31.29 -12.45
N GLY A 117 -57.02 -31.29 -13.71
CA GLY A 117 -57.89 -31.22 -14.89
C GLY A 117 -58.66 -29.93 -15.13
N PHE A 118 -58.21 -29.16 -16.12
CA PHE A 118 -59.09 -28.28 -16.88
C PHE A 118 -58.83 -28.41 -18.39
N TRP A 119 -59.24 -29.56 -18.94
CA TRP A 119 -59.56 -29.68 -20.36
C TRP A 119 -60.97 -29.10 -20.57
N GLY A 120 -61.06 -27.79 -20.84
CA GLY A 120 -62.22 -27.15 -21.48
C GLY A 120 -61.72 -26.54 -22.78
N ARG A 121 -61.94 -27.13 -23.96
CA ARG A 121 -63.21 -27.16 -24.70
C ARG A 121 -63.89 -25.80 -24.71
N GLY A 122 -63.65 -25.01 -25.76
CA GLY A 122 -64.51 -23.86 -26.06
C GLY A 122 -63.88 -22.88 -27.03
N GLY A 123 -64.18 -23.01 -28.33
CA GLY A 123 -64.14 -21.84 -29.20
C GLY A 123 -63.54 -22.00 -30.60
N TRP A 124 -63.83 -23.09 -31.31
CA TRP A 124 -63.92 -22.99 -32.78
C TRP A 124 -65.19 -22.21 -33.11
N GLY A 125 -65.07 -20.88 -33.20
CA GLY A 125 -66.23 -20.00 -33.32
C GLY A 125 -65.85 -18.57 -33.63
N GLY A 126 -65.09 -18.39 -34.72
CA GLY A 126 -64.75 -17.08 -35.27
C GLY A 126 -65.01 -17.07 -36.77
N TYR A 127 -66.27 -17.26 -37.16
CA TYR A 127 -66.76 -16.84 -38.48
C TYR A 127 -66.58 -15.33 -38.60
N GLY A 128 -65.68 -14.86 -39.46
CA GLY A 128 -65.54 -13.43 -39.72
C GLY A 128 -64.49 -13.16 -40.79
N ASN A 129 -64.97 -12.88 -42.01
CA ASN A 129 -64.20 -12.53 -43.20
C ASN A 129 -63.56 -13.70 -43.97
N PHE A 130 -64.38 -14.67 -44.36
CA PHE A 130 -64.08 -15.37 -45.62
C PHE A 130 -64.28 -14.36 -46.74
N SER A 131 -63.25 -14.12 -47.55
CA SER A 131 -63.38 -13.20 -48.68
C SER A 131 -64.33 -13.82 -49.71
N SER A 132 -65.51 -13.23 -49.89
CA SER A 132 -66.52 -13.76 -50.83
C SER A 132 -66.10 -13.58 -52.29
N THR A 133 -65.01 -12.83 -52.53
CA THR A 133 -64.37 -12.61 -53.82
C THR A 133 -62.85 -12.59 -53.67
N ALA A 134 -62.12 -13.09 -54.66
CA ALA A 134 -60.64 -13.16 -54.65
C ALA A 134 -59.97 -11.79 -54.43
N ALA A 135 -60.58 -10.71 -54.93
CA ALA A 135 -60.08 -9.34 -54.75
C ALA A 135 -60.09 -8.87 -53.28
N GLN A 136 -61.13 -9.23 -52.52
CA GLN A 136 -61.23 -8.86 -51.10
C GLN A 136 -60.18 -9.58 -50.25
N GLY A 137 -59.91 -10.85 -50.54
CA GLY A 137 -58.91 -11.64 -49.81
C GLY A 137 -57.50 -11.12 -50.07
N TYR A 138 -57.23 -10.67 -51.29
CA TYR A 138 -55.99 -10.00 -51.64
C TYR A 138 -55.80 -8.70 -50.86
N MET A 139 -56.81 -7.83 -50.79
CA MET A 139 -56.72 -6.57 -50.02
C MET A 139 -56.58 -6.81 -48.51
N GLN A 140 -57.29 -7.79 -47.95
CA GLN A 140 -57.15 -8.17 -46.54
C GLN A 140 -55.77 -8.77 -46.23
N GLY A 141 -55.23 -9.59 -47.13
CA GLY A 141 -53.86 -10.10 -47.03
C GLY A 141 -52.82 -8.97 -47.04
N GLN A 142 -52.97 -7.99 -47.94
CA GLN A 142 -52.10 -6.81 -47.98
C GLN A 142 -52.19 -5.98 -46.69
N ALA A 143 -53.40 -5.71 -46.18
CA ALA A 143 -53.58 -4.97 -44.93
C ALA A 143 -52.98 -5.72 -43.72
N ALA A 144 -53.16 -7.04 -43.65
CA ALA A 144 -52.54 -7.88 -42.61
C ALA A 144 -51.02 -7.83 -42.67
N MET A 145 -50.42 -7.86 -43.88
CA MET A 145 -48.97 -7.70 -44.05
C MET A 145 -48.48 -6.31 -43.60
N THR A 146 -49.18 -5.23 -43.94
CA THR A 146 -48.82 -3.87 -43.49
C THR A 146 -48.93 -3.74 -41.97
N GLN A 147 -49.98 -4.29 -41.37
CA GLN A 147 -50.14 -4.29 -39.91
C GLN A 147 -49.04 -5.11 -39.23
N ALA A 148 -48.71 -6.29 -39.77
CA ALA A 148 -47.62 -7.12 -39.26
C ALA A 148 -46.27 -6.40 -39.34
N ALA A 149 -45.98 -5.69 -40.45
CA ALA A 149 -44.77 -4.88 -40.58
C ALA A 149 -44.72 -3.74 -39.56
N GLY A 150 -45.86 -3.07 -39.32
CA GLY A 150 -45.97 -2.03 -38.29
C GLY A 150 -45.74 -2.56 -36.88
N GLN A 151 -46.36 -3.70 -36.53
CA GLN A 151 -46.16 -4.37 -35.25
C GLN A 151 -44.72 -4.84 -35.07
N TYR A 152 -44.09 -5.38 -36.12
CA TYR A 152 -42.69 -5.76 -36.12
C TYR A 152 -41.77 -4.57 -35.80
N ASN A 153 -42.00 -3.42 -36.46
CA ASN A 153 -41.21 -2.21 -36.20
C ASN A 153 -41.37 -1.70 -34.76
N LEU A 154 -42.60 -1.73 -34.22
CA LEU A 154 -42.86 -1.34 -32.83
C LEU A 154 -42.17 -2.28 -31.85
N MET A 155 -42.35 -3.60 -32.00
CA MET A 155 -41.73 -4.61 -31.14
C MET A 155 -40.20 -4.53 -31.22
N THR A 156 -39.64 -4.27 -32.40
CA THR A 156 -38.20 -4.08 -32.59
C THR A 156 -37.71 -2.82 -31.85
N ALA A 157 -38.44 -1.70 -31.93
CA ALA A 157 -38.10 -0.48 -31.23
C ALA A 157 -38.21 -0.63 -29.70
N GLU A 158 -39.23 -1.32 -29.22
CA GLU A 158 -39.41 -1.65 -27.79
C GLU A 158 -38.29 -2.55 -27.29
N ALA A 159 -37.92 -3.59 -28.05
CA ALA A 159 -36.79 -4.45 -27.75
C ALA A 159 -35.47 -3.66 -27.68
N ALA A 160 -35.25 -2.72 -28.61
CA ALA A 160 -34.07 -1.85 -28.59
C ALA A 160 -34.02 -0.99 -27.31
N ARG A 161 -35.14 -0.39 -26.90
CA ARG A 161 -35.22 0.38 -25.64
C ARG A 161 -34.94 -0.48 -24.41
N GLN A 162 -35.47 -1.70 -24.37
CA GLN A 162 -35.22 -2.63 -23.26
C GLN A 162 -33.74 -3.05 -23.20
N ALA A 163 -33.10 -3.26 -24.36
CA ALA A 163 -31.67 -3.56 -24.44
C ALA A 163 -30.81 -2.40 -23.92
N GLU A 164 -31.14 -1.16 -24.27
CA GLU A 164 -30.46 0.04 -23.76
C GLU A 164 -30.64 0.20 -22.25
N ALA A 165 -31.87 0.00 -21.73
CA ALA A 165 -32.15 0.05 -20.30
C ALA A 165 -31.36 -1.02 -19.52
N ALA A 166 -31.30 -2.25 -20.04
CA ALA A 166 -30.50 -3.33 -19.45
C ALA A 166 -29.00 -2.98 -19.44
N ARG A 167 -28.48 -2.38 -20.51
CA ARG A 167 -27.09 -1.93 -20.58
C ARG A 167 -26.79 -0.81 -19.58
N ALA A 168 -27.70 0.15 -19.42
CA ALA A 168 -27.56 1.21 -18.42
C ALA A 168 -27.53 0.66 -16.99
N ALA A 169 -28.45 -0.25 -16.66
CA ALA A 169 -28.47 -0.93 -15.36
C ALA A 169 -27.19 -1.73 -15.10
N TYR A 170 -26.66 -2.43 -16.12
CA TYR A 170 -25.37 -3.13 -16.02
C TYR A 170 -24.22 -2.17 -15.68
N MET A 171 -24.10 -1.05 -16.40
CA MET A 171 -23.04 -0.06 -16.12
C MET A 171 -23.17 0.53 -14.71
N GLN A 172 -24.39 0.80 -14.26
CA GLN A 172 -24.64 1.29 -12.90
C GLN A 172 -24.20 0.26 -11.85
N ASN A 173 -24.55 -1.01 -12.03
CA ASN A 173 -24.15 -2.08 -11.12
C ASN A 173 -22.63 -2.25 -11.04
N GLN A 174 -21.93 -2.11 -12.17
CA GLN A 174 -20.47 -2.12 -12.21
C GLN A 174 -19.88 -0.94 -11.42
N MET A 175 -20.41 0.27 -11.62
CA MET A 175 -19.96 1.46 -10.87
C MET A 175 -20.21 1.30 -9.37
N THR A 176 -21.40 0.83 -8.97
CA THR A 176 -21.74 0.57 -7.57
C THR A 176 -20.81 -0.48 -6.96
N SER A 177 -20.58 -1.60 -7.65
CA SER A 177 -19.67 -2.65 -7.14
C SER A 177 -18.24 -2.15 -6.93
N VAL A 178 -17.72 -1.33 -7.85
CA VAL A 178 -16.38 -0.75 -7.70
C VAL A 178 -16.35 0.24 -6.53
N ASN A 179 -17.37 1.08 -6.39
CA ASN A 179 -17.48 2.03 -5.29
C ASN A 179 -17.55 1.30 -3.93
N ASP A 180 -18.39 0.27 -3.83
CA ASP A 180 -18.56 -0.53 -2.62
C ASP A 180 -17.24 -1.19 -2.21
N TYR A 181 -16.49 -1.74 -3.18
CA TYR A 181 -15.16 -2.32 -2.91
C TYR A 181 -14.20 -1.29 -2.27
N PHE A 182 -14.16 -0.06 -2.78
CA PHE A 182 -13.28 0.96 -2.22
C PHE A 182 -13.75 1.44 -0.84
N LEU A 183 -15.06 1.58 -0.63
CA LEU A 183 -15.63 1.93 0.66
C LEU A 183 -15.34 0.83 1.71
N GLU A 184 -15.52 -0.43 1.36
CA GLU A 184 -15.20 -1.56 2.22
C GLU A 184 -13.70 -1.61 2.53
N ARG A 185 -12.84 -1.35 1.54
CA ARG A 185 -11.39 -1.31 1.74
C ARG A 185 -10.98 -0.19 2.68
N GLU A 186 -11.53 1.01 2.51
CA GLU A 186 -11.28 2.16 3.37
C GLU A 186 -11.75 1.86 4.81
N ALA A 187 -12.99 1.39 4.98
CA ALA A 187 -13.53 1.03 6.28
C ALA A 187 -12.66 -0.03 6.97
N ASN A 188 -12.28 -1.09 6.26
CA ASN A 188 -11.39 -2.13 6.78
C ASN A 188 -10.01 -1.58 7.17
N SER A 189 -9.44 -0.66 6.39
CA SER A 189 -8.16 -0.02 6.73
C SER A 189 -8.26 0.81 8.00
N TYR A 190 -9.34 1.59 8.13
CA TYR A 190 -9.61 2.41 9.30
C TYR A 190 -9.77 1.58 10.58
N TYR A 191 -10.55 0.48 10.53
CA TYR A 191 -10.68 -0.43 11.67
C TYR A 191 -9.35 -1.09 12.04
N ARG A 192 -8.57 -1.54 11.05
CA ARG A 192 -7.25 -2.13 11.30
C ARG A 192 -6.30 -1.14 11.93
N ASP A 193 -6.30 0.11 11.49
CA ASP A 193 -5.41 1.13 12.02
C ASP A 193 -5.84 1.57 13.42
N GLN A 194 -7.14 1.66 13.70
CA GLN A 194 -7.63 1.86 15.07
C GLN A 194 -7.24 0.70 16.00
N GLU A 195 -7.41 -0.55 15.55
CA GLU A 195 -6.99 -1.70 16.34
C GLU A 195 -5.48 -1.71 16.60
N LYS A 196 -4.67 -1.38 15.58
CA LYS A 196 -3.22 -1.23 15.74
C LYS A 196 -2.90 -0.15 16.75
N MET A 197 -3.50 1.03 16.66
CA MET A 197 -3.28 2.13 17.60
C MET A 197 -3.72 1.75 19.03
N ALA A 198 -4.79 0.98 19.19
CA ALA A 198 -5.27 0.51 20.50
C ALA A 198 -4.36 -0.57 21.11
N LYS A 199 -3.86 -1.51 20.29
CA LYS A 199 -3.00 -2.62 20.74
C LYS A 199 -1.53 -2.22 20.87
N SER A 200 -1.06 -1.34 20.00
CA SER A 200 0.35 -0.95 19.86
C SER A 200 0.42 0.47 19.31
N PRO A 201 0.29 1.47 20.20
CA PRO A 201 0.49 2.86 19.81
C PRO A 201 1.81 3.02 19.04
N PRO A 202 1.87 3.88 18.01
CA PRO A 202 3.12 4.14 17.31
C PRO A 202 4.18 4.60 18.32
N LEU A 203 5.38 4.06 18.18
CA LEU A 203 6.49 4.45 19.06
C LEU A 203 6.77 5.94 18.92
N THR A 204 6.97 6.61 20.04
CA THR A 204 7.38 8.02 20.03
C THR A 204 8.78 8.15 19.44
N GLN A 205 9.13 9.34 18.93
CA GLN A 205 10.48 9.59 18.41
C GLN A 205 11.57 9.30 19.46
N GLU A 206 11.30 9.59 20.74
CA GLU A 206 12.19 9.27 21.86
C GLU A 206 12.34 7.75 22.05
N GLN A 207 11.25 6.99 21.98
CA GLN A 207 11.30 5.53 22.06
C GLN A 207 12.07 4.92 20.87
N LEU A 208 11.83 5.42 19.66
CA LEU A 208 12.58 5.02 18.47
C LEU A 208 14.07 5.33 18.63
N TYR A 209 14.41 6.51 19.15
CA TYR A 209 15.79 6.88 19.45
C TYR A 209 16.40 5.93 20.48
N GLN A 210 15.71 5.65 21.60
CA GLN A 210 16.20 4.71 22.62
C GLN A 210 16.41 3.31 22.07
N ILE A 211 15.49 2.80 21.23
CA ILE A 211 15.63 1.50 20.56
C ILE A 211 16.85 1.52 19.63
N ASN A 212 17.03 2.59 18.86
CA ASN A 212 18.17 2.71 17.97
C ASN A 212 19.48 2.75 18.76
N VAL A 213 19.56 3.52 19.84
CA VAL A 213 20.72 3.57 20.74
C VAL A 213 20.98 2.20 21.37
N ALA A 214 19.93 1.50 21.82
CA ALA A 214 20.05 0.18 22.43
C ALA A 214 20.48 -0.93 21.45
N ARG A 215 20.23 -0.75 20.15
CA ARG A 215 20.65 -1.66 19.07
C ARG A 215 22.09 -1.43 18.61
N LEU A 216 22.68 -0.28 18.93
CA LEU A 216 24.08 -0.03 18.58
C LEU A 216 24.99 -1.00 19.34
N PRO A 217 26.05 -1.52 18.70
CA PRO A 217 27.11 -2.22 19.41
C PRO A 217 27.64 -1.37 20.56
N LYS A 218 27.93 -2.00 21.70
CA LYS A 218 28.55 -1.31 22.82
C LYS A 218 29.98 -0.93 22.45
N ARG A 219 30.45 0.24 22.87
CA ARG A 219 31.87 0.59 22.76
C ARG A 219 32.72 -0.37 23.58
N LEU A 220 33.95 -0.63 23.11
CA LEU A 220 34.90 -1.46 23.83
C LEU A 220 35.29 -0.80 25.15
N ARG A 221 35.40 -1.61 26.21
CA ARG A 221 35.84 -1.15 27.52
C ARG A 221 37.36 -0.97 27.54
N HIS A 222 37.89 -0.24 28.52
CA HIS A 222 39.33 0.01 28.66
C HIS A 222 40.18 -1.26 28.86
N ASP A 223 39.60 -2.34 29.39
CA ASP A 223 40.22 -3.65 29.52
C ASP A 223 40.20 -4.46 28.21
N GLN A 224 39.43 -4.01 27.21
CA GLN A 224 39.30 -4.64 25.90
C GLN A 224 40.03 -3.85 24.81
N PHE A 225 40.14 -2.53 24.98
CA PHE A 225 40.75 -1.62 24.02
C PHE A 225 41.37 -0.40 24.71
N ASN A 226 42.63 -0.13 24.40
CA ASN A 226 43.31 1.08 24.84
C ASN A 226 43.13 2.19 23.80
N VAL A 227 42.25 3.13 24.11
CA VAL A 227 41.88 4.23 23.21
C VAL A 227 43.05 5.14 22.85
N VAL A 228 44.07 5.24 23.71
CA VAL A 228 45.23 6.13 23.53
C VAL A 228 46.29 5.47 22.66
N THR A 229 46.61 4.20 22.92
CA THR A 229 47.65 3.48 22.15
C THR A 229 47.12 2.82 20.89
N GLY A 230 45.80 2.65 20.76
CA GLY A 230 45.20 1.84 19.71
C GLY A 230 45.36 0.33 19.94
N GLU A 231 45.87 -0.09 21.11
CA GLU A 231 46.12 -1.50 21.42
C GLU A 231 44.80 -2.24 21.69
N ILE A 232 44.63 -3.38 21.03
CA ILE A 232 43.44 -4.23 21.13
C ILE A 232 43.77 -5.44 22.00
N TYR A 233 43.00 -5.66 23.06
CA TYR A 233 43.12 -6.86 23.91
C TYR A 233 42.19 -7.96 23.41
N TRP A 234 42.75 -8.89 22.66
CA TRP A 234 42.01 -9.96 22.00
C TRP A 234 41.50 -11.02 23.00
N PRO A 235 40.22 -11.42 22.94
CA PRO A 235 39.71 -12.54 23.72
C PRO A 235 40.27 -13.88 23.20
N ASP A 236 40.37 -14.88 24.08
CA ASP A 236 41.00 -16.18 23.77
C ASP A 236 40.38 -16.88 22.54
N VAL A 237 39.05 -16.79 22.40
CA VAL A 237 38.28 -17.31 21.25
C VAL A 237 38.69 -16.69 19.92
N LEU A 238 39.32 -15.51 19.94
CA LEU A 238 39.84 -14.83 18.76
C LEU A 238 41.35 -14.97 18.63
N MET A 239 42.07 -15.69 19.52
CA MET A 239 43.53 -15.84 19.49
C MET A 239 44.03 -17.00 18.61
N HIS A 240 43.13 -17.76 17.97
CA HIS A 240 43.49 -18.85 17.06
C HIS A 240 44.42 -18.40 15.94
N LYS A 241 45.33 -19.29 15.52
CA LYS A 241 46.36 -18.99 14.50
C LYS A 241 45.77 -18.57 13.15
N ASP A 242 44.58 -19.07 12.80
CA ASP A 242 43.98 -18.87 11.48
C ASP A 242 43.43 -17.44 11.29
N LEU A 243 43.23 -16.73 12.40
CA LEU A 243 42.82 -15.31 12.48
C LEU A 243 43.99 -14.36 12.71
N ALA A 244 45.24 -14.84 12.77
CA ALA A 244 46.39 -13.99 13.11
C ALA A 244 46.60 -12.85 12.11
N ALA A 245 46.42 -13.11 10.82
CA ALA A 245 46.58 -12.11 9.77
C ALA A 245 45.61 -10.93 9.94
N GLU A 246 44.32 -11.21 10.18
CA GLU A 246 43.30 -10.18 10.39
C GLU A 246 43.52 -9.41 11.68
N ARG A 247 43.98 -10.09 12.75
CA ARG A 247 44.34 -9.42 14.01
C ARG A 247 45.49 -8.45 13.80
N ASP A 248 46.53 -8.86 13.10
CA ASP A 248 47.71 -8.03 12.85
C ASP A 248 47.36 -6.81 12.00
N GLU A 249 46.50 -6.99 10.98
CA GLU A 249 45.96 -5.90 10.17
C GLU A 249 45.14 -4.91 11.02
N LEU A 250 44.22 -5.41 11.86
CA LEU A 250 43.42 -4.57 12.74
C LEU A 250 44.29 -3.84 13.78
N ASN A 251 45.26 -4.52 14.40
CA ASN A 251 46.21 -3.89 15.32
C ASN A 251 46.97 -2.73 14.64
N LYS A 252 47.41 -2.94 13.40
CA LYS A 252 48.08 -1.90 12.61
C LYS A 252 47.15 -0.70 12.35
N LEU A 253 45.94 -0.95 11.83
CA LEU A 253 44.96 0.09 11.50
C LEU A 253 44.57 0.92 12.73
N PHE A 254 44.40 0.28 13.89
CA PHE A 254 44.09 1.00 15.13
C PHE A 254 45.29 1.74 15.72
N ALA A 255 46.52 1.27 15.53
CA ALA A 255 47.74 1.97 15.93
C ALA A 255 48.07 3.19 15.05
N GLU A 256 47.76 3.13 13.74
CA GLU A 256 47.96 4.23 12.78
C GLU A 256 46.80 5.25 12.80
N ARG A 257 45.80 5.02 13.66
CA ARG A 257 44.62 5.86 13.77
C ARG A 257 44.97 7.23 14.35
N THR A 258 44.57 8.28 13.64
CA THR A 258 44.74 9.69 14.00
C THR A 258 43.38 10.40 13.99
N HIS A 259 43.32 11.64 14.49
CA HIS A 259 42.08 12.41 14.51
C HIS A 259 41.57 12.74 13.08
N ASP A 260 42.48 12.83 12.11
CA ASP A 260 42.16 13.22 10.72
C ASP A 260 41.76 12.04 9.84
N ASN A 261 42.26 10.83 10.14
CA ASN A 261 41.91 9.61 9.40
C ASN A 261 40.83 8.77 10.09
N SER A 262 40.19 9.25 11.15
CA SER A 262 39.12 8.53 11.85
C SER A 262 37.73 9.03 11.48
N GLY A 263 36.72 8.20 11.75
CA GLY A 263 35.32 8.59 11.60
C GLY A 263 34.65 8.03 10.34
N VAL A 264 33.33 8.16 10.30
CA VAL A 264 32.54 7.62 9.19
C VAL A 264 32.94 8.32 7.89
N GLY A 265 33.42 7.55 6.92
CA GLY A 265 33.85 8.04 5.60
C GLY A 265 35.36 8.25 5.45
N SER A 266 36.16 8.03 6.49
CA SER A 266 37.62 8.03 6.35
C SER A 266 38.15 6.74 5.72
N GLU A 267 39.36 6.79 5.15
CA GLU A 267 40.04 5.62 4.57
C GLU A 267 40.31 4.55 5.64
N ASN A 268 40.86 4.94 6.80
CA ASN A 268 41.07 4.01 7.91
C ASN A 268 39.77 3.34 8.39
N TYR A 269 38.65 4.09 8.42
CA TYR A 269 37.36 3.50 8.77
C TYR A 269 36.96 2.42 7.78
N HIS A 270 37.11 2.69 6.47
CA HIS A 270 36.81 1.72 5.42
C HIS A 270 37.69 0.47 5.53
N ASP A 271 39.00 0.65 5.74
CA ASP A 271 39.95 -0.45 5.85
C ASP A 271 39.67 -1.32 7.09
N VAL A 272 39.32 -0.69 8.22
CA VAL A 272 38.87 -1.42 9.41
C VAL A 272 37.60 -2.21 9.13
N GLN A 273 36.61 -1.66 8.40
CA GLN A 273 35.41 -2.43 8.03
C GLN A 273 35.78 -3.63 7.15
N MET A 274 36.70 -3.47 6.19
CA MET A 274 37.14 -4.57 5.33
C MET A 274 37.82 -5.69 6.14
N ALA A 275 38.76 -5.34 7.02
CA ALA A 275 39.47 -6.28 7.87
C ALA A 275 38.52 -6.99 8.85
N VAL A 276 37.58 -6.27 9.46
CA VAL A 276 36.51 -6.84 10.30
C VAL A 276 35.67 -7.84 9.51
N HIS A 277 35.19 -7.48 8.32
CA HIS A 277 34.39 -8.39 7.51
C HIS A 277 35.17 -9.62 7.05
N ALA A 278 36.47 -9.49 6.77
CA ALA A 278 37.33 -10.63 6.47
C ALA A 278 37.43 -11.57 7.68
N MET A 279 37.63 -11.02 8.89
CA MET A 279 37.67 -11.78 10.13
C MET A 279 36.34 -12.49 10.43
N GLN A 280 35.20 -11.80 10.26
CA GLN A 280 33.87 -12.37 10.44
C GLN A 280 33.59 -13.53 9.48
N ARG A 281 34.02 -13.42 8.21
CA ARG A 281 33.87 -14.52 7.24
C ARG A 281 34.62 -15.76 7.68
N LYS A 282 35.89 -15.63 8.09
CA LYS A 282 36.66 -16.76 8.61
C LYS A 282 36.02 -17.38 9.85
N LEU A 283 35.60 -16.55 10.80
CA LEU A 283 34.93 -17.02 12.01
C LEU A 283 33.61 -17.76 11.70
N HIS A 284 32.87 -17.29 10.70
CA HIS A 284 31.65 -17.96 10.24
C HIS A 284 31.93 -19.33 9.62
N ASP A 285 33.01 -19.47 8.86
CA ASP A 285 33.41 -20.77 8.30
C ASP A 285 33.78 -21.78 9.41
N ASP A 286 34.30 -21.29 10.53
CA ASP A 286 34.66 -22.07 11.72
C ASP A 286 33.52 -22.27 12.73
N ILE A 287 32.29 -21.84 12.43
CA ILE A 287 31.15 -21.87 13.37
C ILE A 287 30.86 -23.27 13.94
N LYS A 288 31.20 -24.33 13.20
CA LYS A 288 30.99 -25.73 13.63
C LYS A 288 32.02 -26.22 14.64
N LEU A 289 33.13 -25.50 14.80
CA LEU A 289 34.25 -25.86 15.66
C LEU A 289 34.21 -25.16 17.02
N MET A 290 33.30 -24.20 17.20
CA MET A 290 33.19 -23.36 18.39
C MET A 290 31.87 -23.59 19.12
N GLU A 291 31.84 -23.31 20.41
CA GLU A 291 30.58 -23.32 21.16
C GLU A 291 29.72 -22.09 20.75
N PRO A 292 28.39 -22.23 20.60
CA PRO A 292 27.54 -21.13 20.13
C PRO A 292 27.66 -19.81 20.90
N THR A 293 27.85 -19.86 22.23
CA THR A 293 28.04 -18.66 23.06
C THR A 293 29.40 -18.01 22.83
N GLU A 294 30.46 -18.80 22.60
CA GLU A 294 31.79 -18.30 22.23
C GLU A 294 31.76 -17.59 20.88
N TYR A 295 31.08 -18.16 19.89
CA TYR A 295 30.89 -17.54 18.59
C TYR A 295 30.16 -16.20 18.69
N LEU A 296 29.08 -16.13 19.49
CA LEU A 296 28.35 -14.87 19.69
C LEU A 296 29.20 -13.83 20.43
N ALA A 297 29.99 -14.24 21.43
CA ALA A 297 30.92 -13.35 22.12
C ALA A 297 31.99 -12.78 21.16
N ALA A 298 32.52 -13.62 20.27
CA ALA A 298 33.48 -13.24 19.25
C ALA A 298 32.89 -12.25 18.23
N ILE A 299 31.72 -12.54 17.66
CA ILE A 299 31.05 -11.64 16.70
C ILE A 299 30.71 -10.30 17.33
N THR A 300 30.15 -10.30 18.54
CA THR A 300 29.80 -9.05 19.23
C THR A 300 31.03 -8.20 19.55
N TYR A 301 32.15 -8.83 19.90
CA TYR A 301 33.43 -8.14 20.10
C TYR A 301 33.95 -7.51 18.78
N ILE A 302 33.88 -8.24 17.67
CA ILE A 302 34.29 -7.76 16.35
C ILE A 302 33.39 -6.60 15.87
N ASP A 303 32.07 -6.67 16.10
CA ASP A 303 31.15 -5.57 15.79
C ASP A 303 31.44 -4.32 16.65
N SER A 304 31.81 -4.53 17.92
CA SER A 304 32.27 -3.46 18.80
C SER A 304 33.57 -2.81 18.32
N LEU A 305 34.50 -3.58 17.74
CA LEU A 305 35.70 -3.03 17.07
C LEU A 305 35.33 -2.16 15.87
N ALA A 306 34.48 -2.66 14.96
CA ALA A 306 34.00 -1.89 13.82
C ALA A 306 33.29 -0.59 14.25
N PHE A 307 32.55 -0.63 15.36
CA PHE A 307 31.90 0.56 15.92
C PHE A 307 32.92 1.55 16.49
N GLU A 308 33.98 1.07 17.14
CA GLU A 308 35.01 1.92 17.74
C GLU A 308 35.80 2.73 16.69
N ALA A 309 35.93 2.23 15.46
CA ALA A 309 36.57 2.93 14.34
C ALA A 309 35.86 4.24 13.93
N ARG A 310 34.60 4.43 14.35
CA ARG A 310 33.84 5.67 14.11
C ARG A 310 34.28 6.83 14.97
N PHE A 311 35.04 6.56 16.04
CA PHE A 311 35.50 7.58 16.96
C PHE A 311 36.99 7.87 16.72
N PRO A 312 37.41 9.15 16.78
CA PRO A 312 38.82 9.48 16.79
C PRO A 312 39.50 8.88 18.03
N PRO A 313 40.84 8.71 18.00
CA PRO A 313 41.57 8.38 19.21
C PRO A 313 41.29 9.48 20.23
N SER A 314 40.85 9.09 21.43
CA SER A 314 40.53 10.05 22.47
C SER A 314 41.78 10.89 22.74
N SER A 315 41.72 12.18 22.43
CA SER A 315 42.54 13.13 23.16
C SER A 315 42.14 12.99 24.63
N ALA A 316 43.11 13.06 25.54
CA ALA A 316 42.83 13.07 26.97
C ALA A 316 42.05 14.35 27.35
N ALA A 317 40.75 14.41 27.02
CA ALA A 317 39.87 15.50 27.37
C ALA A 317 39.21 15.14 28.69
N VAL A 318 39.89 15.55 29.77
CA VAL A 318 39.31 15.97 31.06
C VAL A 318 38.13 15.12 31.51
N VAL A 319 38.44 14.04 32.24
CA VAL A 319 37.54 13.58 33.29
C VAL A 319 37.38 14.76 34.25
N THR A 320 36.36 15.60 34.08
CA THR A 320 35.88 16.39 35.19
C THR A 320 35.32 15.36 36.17
N PRO A 321 35.91 15.19 37.36
CA PRO A 321 35.29 14.36 38.37
C PRO A 321 33.89 14.93 38.60
N LYS A 322 32.88 14.07 38.53
CA LYS A 322 31.53 14.32 39.05
C LYS A 322 31.72 15.05 40.38
N PRO A 323 31.22 16.29 40.57
CA PRO A 323 31.39 16.99 41.83
C PRO A 323 30.86 16.07 42.92
N ALA A 324 31.74 15.75 43.86
CA ALA A 324 31.40 15.02 45.06
C ALA A 324 30.16 15.66 45.66
N ALA A 325 29.20 14.82 46.05
CA ALA A 325 28.01 15.24 46.76
C ALA A 325 28.44 16.12 47.94
N ALA A 326 28.17 17.42 47.83
CA ALA A 326 28.33 18.36 48.91
C ALA A 326 27.29 18.00 49.98
N ASP A 327 27.80 17.50 51.09
CA ASP A 327 27.34 17.69 52.46
C ASP A 327 25.88 18.15 52.61
N ALA A 328 25.01 17.20 52.94
CA ALA A 328 23.80 17.51 53.68
C ALA A 328 24.21 17.94 55.10
N PRO A 329 23.91 19.18 55.55
CA PRO A 329 24.12 19.53 56.95
C PRO A 329 23.19 18.69 57.82
N ALA A 330 23.80 18.03 58.79
CA ALA A 330 23.11 17.43 59.92
C ALA A 330 22.46 18.55 60.74
N ASP A 331 21.15 18.75 60.57
CA ASP A 331 20.34 19.47 61.54
C ASP A 331 20.11 18.54 62.74
N ASN A 332 20.80 18.88 63.82
CA ASN A 332 20.75 18.27 65.13
C ASN A 332 20.16 19.33 66.07
N GLN A 333 19.03 18.97 66.71
CA GLN A 333 18.38 19.60 67.88
C GLN A 333 17.61 20.92 67.69
#